data_AF-A0A7K9D572-F1
#
_entry.id   AF-A0A7K9D572-F1
#
_cell.length_a   1.000
_cell.length_b   1.000
_cell.length_c   1.000
_cell.angle_alpha   90.00
_cell.angle_beta   90.00
_cell.angle_gamma   90.00
#
_symmetry.space_group_name_H-M   'P 1'
#
loop_
_entity.id
_entity.type
_entity.pdbx_description
1 polymer ?
#
loop_
_entity_poly.entity_id
_entity_poly.type
_entity_poly.pdbx_seq_one_letter_code
_entity_poly.pdbx_strand_id
1 'polypeptide(L)' 'QVRGLCGTFTWRQEDEFSTPAGDVAPGVATFASTYRVGGACPPPLPLQPCGDGAGSTHMDMDMAGATCALLHGPAFQ' A
#
# COMPACT_ATOMS: atom_id res chain seq x y z
N GLN A 1 15.33 -16.96 7.61
CA GLN A 1 14.98 -15.76 6.82
C GLN A 1 13.47 -15.61 6.84
N VAL A 2 12.93 -14.43 7.13
CA VAL A 2 11.48 -14.17 7.07
C VAL A 2 11.09 -13.67 5.68
N ARG A 3 9.85 -13.91 5.27
CA ARG A 3 9.22 -13.39 4.06
C ARG A 3 7.72 -13.24 4.30
N GLY A 4 7.11 -12.20 3.79
CA GLY A 4 5.69 -11.91 3.99
C GLY A 4 5.34 -10.53 3.46
N LEU A 5 4.10 -10.08 3.70
CA LEU A 5 3.68 -8.72 3.34
C LEU A 5 4.52 -7.62 4.00
N CYS A 6 5.20 -7.93 5.10
CA CYS A 6 6.12 -7.03 5.80
C CYS A 6 7.59 -7.16 5.32
N GLY A 7 7.83 -7.78 4.16
CA GLY A 7 9.16 -7.91 3.57
C GLY A 7 10.01 -9.05 4.12
N THR A 8 11.33 -8.87 4.02
CA THR A 8 12.35 -9.93 4.15
C THR A 8 13.24 -9.79 5.39
N PHE A 9 13.17 -8.64 6.07
CA PHE A 9 14.02 -8.25 7.20
C PHE A 9 15.53 -8.34 6.88
N THR A 10 15.93 -7.85 5.71
CA THR A 10 17.33 -7.85 5.23
C THR A 10 18.00 -6.48 5.27
N TRP A 11 17.29 -5.44 5.72
CA TRP A 11 17.71 -4.03 5.62
C TRP A 11 17.86 -3.51 4.17
N ARG A 12 17.32 -4.22 3.19
CA ARG A 12 17.33 -3.80 1.78
C ARG A 12 15.91 -3.61 1.29
N GLN A 13 15.57 -2.36 0.98
CA GLN A 13 14.24 -2.03 0.48
C GLN A 13 13.97 -2.69 -0.90
N GLU A 14 15.01 -2.89 -1.71
CA GLU A 14 14.89 -3.50 -3.03
C GLU A 14 14.38 -4.94 -3.04
N ASP A 15 14.46 -5.66 -1.91
CA ASP A 15 14.01 -7.05 -1.82
C ASP A 15 12.72 -7.23 -1.00
N GLU A 16 12.08 -6.15 -0.52
CA GLU A 16 10.86 -6.22 0.29
C GLU A 16 9.68 -6.85 -0.46
N PHE A 17 9.64 -6.74 -1.79
CA PHE A 17 8.62 -7.39 -2.62
C PHE A 17 9.00 -8.82 -3.05
N SER A 18 9.84 -9.50 -2.25
CA SER A 18 10.15 -10.92 -2.43
C SER A 18 8.89 -11.78 -2.29
N THR A 19 8.59 -12.58 -3.31
CA THR A 19 7.46 -13.52 -3.30
C THR A 19 7.81 -14.83 -2.57
N PRO A 20 6.81 -15.70 -2.29
CA PRO A 20 7.07 -17.06 -1.83
C PRO A 20 7.86 -17.93 -2.82
N ALA A 21 7.82 -17.60 -4.12
CA ALA A 21 8.50 -18.36 -5.18
C ALA A 21 10.00 -18.01 -5.30
N GLY A 22 10.45 -16.91 -4.69
CA GLY A 22 11.86 -16.54 -4.65
C GLY A 22 12.21 -15.29 -5.46
N ASP A 23 11.34 -14.86 -6.36
CA ASP A 23 11.50 -13.67 -7.20
C ASP A 23 11.05 -12.37 -6.49
N VAL A 24 11.37 -11.23 -7.09
CA VAL A 24 10.95 -9.89 -6.63
C VAL A 24 9.87 -9.36 -7.57
N ALA A 25 8.68 -9.11 -7.03
CA ALA A 25 7.56 -8.61 -7.82
C ALA A 25 7.75 -7.13 -8.22
N PRO A 26 7.26 -6.71 -9.40
CA PRO A 26 7.48 -5.36 -9.93
C PRO A 26 6.58 -4.27 -9.30
N GLY A 27 5.65 -4.65 -8.41
CA GLY A 27 4.72 -3.69 -7.82
C GLY A 27 3.83 -4.30 -6.74
N VAL A 28 3.18 -3.42 -5.97
CA VAL A 28 2.43 -3.78 -4.76
C VAL A 28 1.27 -4.74 -5.01
N ALA A 29 0.52 -4.56 -6.11
CA ALA A 29 -0.63 -5.40 -6.42
C ALA A 29 -0.20 -6.83 -6.79
N THR A 30 0.84 -6.96 -7.61
CA THR A 30 1.43 -8.24 -8.01
C THR A 30 2.06 -8.93 -6.80
N PHE A 31 2.81 -8.21 -5.98
CA PHE A 31 3.39 -8.70 -4.73
C PHE A 31 2.33 -9.21 -3.74
N ALA A 32 1.33 -8.39 -3.40
CA ALA A 32 0.31 -8.77 -2.43
C ALA A 32 -0.51 -9.98 -2.90
N SER A 33 -0.67 -10.15 -4.22
CA SER A 33 -1.38 -11.29 -4.79
C SER A 33 -0.71 -12.64 -4.51
N THR A 34 0.63 -12.68 -4.40
CA THR A 34 1.37 -13.94 -4.18
C THR A 34 1.24 -14.46 -2.74
N TYR A 35 0.80 -13.63 -1.80
CA TYR A 35 0.66 -13.97 -0.38
C TYR A 35 -0.78 -14.24 0.05
N ARG A 36 -1.73 -14.35 -0.89
CA ARG A 36 -3.12 -14.71 -0.55
C ARG A 36 -3.19 -16.13 0.00
N VAL A 37 -3.84 -16.30 1.15
CA VAL A 37 -4.11 -17.59 1.78
C VAL A 37 -5.61 -17.85 1.71
N GLY A 38 -6.05 -18.89 0.98
CA GLY A 38 -7.48 -19.26 0.84
C GLY A 38 -8.09 -19.00 -0.55
N GLY A 39 -9.39 -19.28 -0.69
CA GLY A 39 -10.14 -19.26 -1.95
C GLY A 39 -10.35 -17.88 -2.60
N ALA A 40 -11.35 -17.78 -3.50
CA ALA A 40 -11.61 -16.61 -4.33
C ALA A 40 -11.85 -15.33 -3.48
N CYS A 41 -10.80 -14.55 -3.30
CA CYS A 41 -10.86 -13.20 -2.77
C CYS A 41 -11.08 -12.23 -3.94
N PRO A 42 -12.02 -11.27 -3.85
CA PRO A 42 -12.20 -10.30 -4.91
C PRO A 42 -10.88 -9.55 -5.19
N PRO A 43 -10.64 -9.15 -6.45
CA PRO A 43 -9.46 -8.36 -6.78
C PRO A 43 -9.44 -7.05 -5.96
N PRO A 44 -8.25 -6.49 -5.68
CA PRO A 44 -8.15 -5.24 -4.94
C PRO A 44 -8.92 -4.14 -5.66
N LEU A 45 -9.60 -3.29 -4.89
CA LEU A 45 -10.24 -2.09 -5.44
C LEU A 45 -9.19 -1.11 -5.99
N PRO A 46 -9.54 -0.28 -7.00
CA PRO A 46 -8.64 0.76 -7.50
C PRO A 46 -8.24 1.73 -6.39
N LEU A 47 -6.95 2.05 -6.30
CA LEU A 47 -6.39 2.96 -5.30
C LEU A 47 -6.54 4.43 -5.73
N GLN A 48 -7.77 4.90 -5.93
CA GLN A 48 -8.05 6.31 -6.15
C GLN A 48 -9.17 6.81 -5.24
N PRO A 49 -8.95 6.79 -3.91
CA PRO A 49 -9.92 7.34 -2.96
C PRO A 49 -10.09 8.86 -3.14
N CYS A 50 -9.06 9.57 -3.63
CA CYS A 50 -9.05 11.03 -3.77
C CYS A 50 -9.39 11.59 -5.17
N GLY A 51 -9.83 10.75 -6.11
CA GLY A 51 -10.22 11.16 -7.48
C GLY A 51 -11.68 10.84 -7.79
N ASP A 52 -12.06 10.95 -9.07
CA ASP A 52 -13.42 10.83 -9.65
C ASP A 52 -14.15 9.47 -9.43
N GLY A 53 -13.62 8.61 -8.55
CA GLY A 53 -14.21 7.34 -8.16
C GLY A 53 -15.38 7.52 -7.17
N ALA A 54 -16.40 6.69 -7.36
CA ALA A 54 -17.65 6.72 -6.61
C ALA A 54 -17.45 6.53 -5.09
N GLY A 55 -17.55 7.61 -4.32
CA GLY A 55 -17.77 7.53 -2.88
C GLY A 55 -17.23 8.68 -2.03
N SER A 56 -16.31 9.50 -2.53
CA SER A 56 -15.74 10.63 -1.81
C SER A 56 -16.30 11.95 -2.33
N THR A 57 -16.90 12.74 -1.46
CA THR A 57 -17.29 14.10 -1.83
C THR A 57 -16.04 14.97 -1.87
N HIS A 58 -15.99 15.98 -2.76
CA HIS A 58 -14.84 16.90 -2.86
C HIS A 58 -14.47 17.53 -1.50
N MET A 59 -15.45 17.75 -0.61
CA MET A 59 -15.24 18.30 0.73
C MET A 59 -14.45 17.37 1.66
N ASP A 60 -14.51 16.04 1.46
CA ASP A 60 -13.77 15.07 2.27
C ASP A 60 -12.26 15.14 1.98
N MET A 61 -11.88 15.52 0.77
CA MET A 61 -10.48 15.58 0.33
C MET A 61 -9.75 16.82 0.84
N ASP A 62 -10.40 17.97 0.84
CA ASP A 62 -9.81 19.20 1.36
C ASP A 62 -9.53 19.08 2.87
N MET A 63 -10.47 18.49 3.62
CA MET A 63 -10.27 18.24 5.05
C MET A 63 -9.20 17.18 5.32
N ALA A 64 -9.17 16.08 4.55
CA ALA A 64 -8.13 15.06 4.68
C ALA A 64 -6.75 15.66 4.38
N GLY A 65 -6.61 16.44 3.31
CA GLY A 65 -5.38 17.14 2.95
C GLY A 65 -4.92 18.10 4.05
N ALA A 66 -5.82 18.96 4.55
CA ALA A 66 -5.51 19.90 5.64
C ALA A 66 -5.08 19.18 6.93
N THR A 67 -5.71 18.06 7.26
CA THR A 67 -5.36 17.26 8.44
C THR A 67 -4.01 16.57 8.27
N CYS A 68 -3.76 15.95 7.11
CA CYS A 68 -2.49 15.29 6.82
C CYS A 68 -1.31 16.27 6.75
N ALA A 69 -1.55 17.52 6.35
CA ALA A 69 -0.53 18.56 6.32
C ALA A 69 0.07 18.86 7.71
N LEU A 70 -0.63 18.54 8.81
CA LEU A 70 -0.10 18.68 10.17
C LEU A 70 1.17 17.85 10.39
N LEU A 71 1.32 16.71 9.72
CA LEU A 71 2.53 15.87 9.81
C LEU A 71 3.78 16.55 9.24
N HIS A 72 3.60 17.59 8.43
CA HIS A 72 4.69 18.42 7.89
C HIS A 72 4.83 19.76 8.62
N GLY A 73 4.04 19.98 9.68
CA GLY A 73 4.03 21.21 10.45
C GLY A 73 5.21 21.34 11.43
N PRO A 74 5.33 22.48 12.12
CA PRO A 74 6.46 22.78 13.00
C PRO A 74 6.66 21.81 14.16
N ALA A 75 5.62 21.07 14.55
CA ALA A 75 5.73 20.06 15.59
C ALA A 75 6.54 18.82 15.16
N PHE A 76 6.72 18.62 13.85
CA PHE A 76 7.37 17.46 13.25
C PHE A 76 8.58 17.84 12.36
N GLN A 77 9.06 19.08 12.44
CA GLN A 77 10.32 19.54 11.83
C GLN A 77 11.42 19.60 12.88
#